data_AF-A0AAJ3Z3A5-F1
#
_entry.id   AF-A0AAJ3Z3A5-F1
#
_cell.length_a   1.000
_cell.length_b   1.000
_cell.length_c   1.000
_cell.angle_alpha   90.00
_cell.angle_beta   90.00
_cell.angle_gamma   90.00
#
_symmetry.space_group_name_H-M   'P 1'
#
loop_
_entity.id
_entity.type
_entity.pdbx_description
1 polymer ?
#
loop_
_entity_poly.entity_id
_entity_poly.type
_entity_poly.pdbx_seq_one_letter_code
_entity_poly.pdbx_strand_id
1 'polypeptide(L)' 'MKQRPEEHGPYTPKLFELIQEQKRINQGIINHLESVNFATPLSNDIRYLKVLLSSSTHITNSLMEAVKQILGQKKE' A
#
# COMPACT_ATOMS: atom_id res chain seq x y z
N MET A 1 -30.64 -2.96 -23.33
CA MET A 1 -30.42 -3.63 -22.02
C MET A 1 -29.92 -2.58 -21.04
N LYS A 2 -30.70 -2.27 -19.99
CA LYS A 2 -30.33 -1.28 -18.96
C LYS A 2 -29.23 -1.91 -18.08
N GLN A 3 -28.05 -1.30 -18.05
CA GLN A 3 -26.99 -1.66 -17.11
C GLN A 3 -27.48 -1.29 -15.71
N ARG A 4 -27.53 -2.27 -14.80
CA ARG A 4 -27.90 -2.04 -13.39
C ARG A 4 -26.79 -1.22 -12.72
N PRO A 5 -27.07 -0.06 -12.12
CA PRO A 5 -26.09 0.71 -11.37
C PRO A 5 -26.10 0.27 -9.90
N GLU A 6 -25.86 -1.01 -9.62
CA GLU A 6 -25.86 -1.54 -8.26
C GLU A 6 -24.83 -2.67 -8.17
N GLU A 7 -23.56 -2.34 -7.90
CA GLU A 7 -22.58 -3.25 -7.24
C GLU A 7 -21.21 -2.57 -6.98
N HIS A 8 -21.20 -1.28 -6.62
CA HIS A 8 -20.02 -0.62 -6.04
C HIS A 8 -20.27 -0.25 -4.58
N GLY A 9 -20.46 -1.29 -3.77
CA GLY A 9 -20.41 -1.32 -2.30
C GLY A 9 -20.20 -2.80 -1.93
N PRO A 10 -19.38 -3.22 -0.94
CA PRO A 10 -18.91 -2.58 0.29
C PRO A 10 -17.37 -2.68 0.47
N TYR A 11 -16.62 -2.87 -0.61
CA TYR A 11 -15.21 -3.25 -0.58
C TYR A 11 -14.25 -2.09 -0.27
N THR A 12 -14.73 -0.85 -0.38
CA THR A 12 -13.88 0.35 -0.30
C THR A 12 -13.30 0.63 1.08
N PRO A 13 -14.08 0.51 2.18
CA PRO A 13 -13.52 0.58 3.54
C PRO A 13 -12.53 -0.55 3.82
N LYS A 14 -12.83 -1.77 3.36
CA LYS A 14 -11.95 -2.92 3.56
C LYS A 14 -10.63 -2.78 2.80
N LEU A 15 -10.68 -2.26 1.58
CA LEU A 15 -9.51 -1.95 0.78
C LEU A 15 -8.65 -0.86 1.44
N PHE A 16 -9.27 0.15 2.04
CA PHE A 16 -8.56 1.17 2.81
C PHE A 16 -7.84 0.57 4.02
N GLU A 17 -8.49 -0.29 4.80
CA GLU A 17 -7.87 -1.01 5.92
C GLU A 17 -6.67 -1.85 5.46
N LEU A 18 -6.83 -2.61 4.36
CA LEU A 18 -5.75 -3.43 3.81
C LEU A 18 -4.55 -2.60 3.34
N ILE A 19 -4.80 -1.44 2.74
CA ILE A 19 -3.77 -0.50 2.31
C ILE A 19 -3.00 0.05 3.54
N GLN A 20 -3.70 0.42 4.60
CA GLN A 20 -3.07 0.92 5.82
C GLN A 20 -2.22 -0.15 6.50
N GLU A 21 -2.75 -1.38 6.58
CA GLU A 21 -2.03 -2.51 7.18
C GLU A 21 -0.77 -2.88 6.39
N GLN A 22 -0.83 -2.88 5.05
CA GLN A 22 0.34 -3.10 4.21
C GLN A 22 1.43 -2.05 4.45
N LYS A 23 1.08 -0.77 4.59
CA LYS A 23 2.04 0.29 4.91
C LYS A 23 2.69 0.09 6.27
N ARG A 24 1.89 -0.29 7.28
CA ARG A 24 2.38 -0.58 8.63
C ARG A 24 3.40 -1.72 8.61
N ILE A 25 3.10 -2.81 7.90
CA ILE A 25 4.00 -3.96 7.74
C ILE A 25 5.28 -3.56 7.03
N ASN A 26 5.18 -2.85 5.89
CA ASN A 26 6.36 -2.40 5.13
C ASN A 26 7.29 -1.55 6.00
N GLN A 27 6.73 -0.61 6.78
CA GLN A 27 7.51 0.24 7.68
C GLN A 27 8.16 -0.57 8.81
N GLY A 28 7.45 -1.55 9.37
CA GLY A 28 8.00 -2.45 10.38
C GLY A 28 9.21 -3.23 9.87
N ILE A 29 9.14 -3.73 8.64
CA ILE A 29 10.26 -4.45 8.00
C ILE A 29 11.45 -3.50 7.77
N ILE A 30 11.22 -2.29 7.27
CA ILE A 30 12.29 -1.28 7.08
C ILE A 30 12.99 -0.98 8.40
N ASN A 31 12.22 -0.69 9.47
CA ASN A 31 12.79 -0.39 10.78
C ASN A 31 13.63 -1.56 11.32
N HIS A 32 13.15 -2.80 11.14
CA HIS A 32 13.91 -3.98 11.54
C HIS A 32 15.23 -4.11 10.77
N LEU A 33 15.19 -3.91 9.45
CA LEU A 33 16.37 -3.91 8.58
C LEU A 33 17.36 -2.78 8.91
N GLU A 34 16.89 -1.66 9.45
CA GLU A 34 17.75 -0.56 9.92
C GLU A 34 18.33 -0.82 11.32
N SER A 35 17.62 -1.56 12.18
CA SER A 35 18.03 -1.83 13.56
C SER A 35 19.15 -2.87 13.70
N VAL A 36 19.33 -3.71 12.69
CA VAL A 36 20.33 -4.78 12.72
C VAL A 36 21.61 -4.27 12.04
N ASN A 37 22.75 -4.43 12.71
CA ASN A 37 24.05 -4.02 12.17
C ASN A 37 24.61 -5.16 11.30
N PHE A 38 24.47 -5.03 9.99
CA PHE A 38 24.81 -6.12 9.07
C PHE A 38 26.23 -6.00 8.51
N ALA A 39 26.95 -7.12 8.48
CA ALA A 39 28.25 -7.22 7.81
C ALA A 39 28.12 -7.00 6.30
N THR A 40 29.22 -6.57 5.69
CA THR A 40 29.38 -6.10 4.30
C THR A 40 29.39 -7.25 3.28
N PRO A 41 28.40 -8.16 3.31
CA PRO A 41 27.69 -8.50 2.07
C PRO A 41 26.17 -8.26 2.15
N LEU A 42 25.58 -8.36 3.34
CA LEU A 42 24.13 -8.23 3.54
C LEU A 42 23.60 -6.81 3.27
N SER A 43 24.46 -5.79 3.37
CA SER A 43 24.05 -4.39 3.19
C SER A 43 23.42 -4.08 1.82
N ASN A 44 23.81 -4.80 0.76
CA ASN A 44 23.25 -4.58 -0.59
C ASN A 44 21.86 -5.21 -0.73
N ASP A 45 21.66 -6.44 -0.23
CA ASP A 45 20.35 -7.09 -0.23
C ASP A 45 19.35 -6.33 0.64
N ILE A 46 19.81 -5.80 1.78
CA ILE A 46 19.00 -4.93 2.64
C ILE A 46 18.63 -3.64 1.91
N ARG A 47 19.57 -3.01 1.21
CA ARG A 47 19.29 -1.82 0.41
C ARG A 47 18.25 -2.12 -0.67
N TYR A 48 18.37 -3.27 -1.35
CA TYR A 48 17.40 -3.73 -2.35
C TYR A 48 16.00 -3.95 -1.74
N LEU A 49 15.91 -4.65 -0.60
CA LEU A 49 14.66 -4.88 0.11
C LEU A 49 14.00 -3.56 0.55
N LYS A 50 14.78 -2.59 1.03
CA LYS A 50 14.26 -1.26 1.37
C LYS A 50 13.66 -0.56 0.16
N VAL A 51 14.35 -0.57 -0.99
CA VAL A 51 13.84 0.04 -2.24
C VAL A 51 12.53 -0.63 -2.69
N LEU A 52 12.48 -1.97 -2.66
CA LEU A 52 11.28 -2.71 -3.05
C LEU A 52 10.09 -2.38 -2.13
N LEU A 53 10.30 -2.34 -0.82
CA LEU A 53 9.26 -1.99 0.16
C LEU A 53 8.81 -0.53 0.01
N SER A 54 9.72 0.40 -0.23
CA SER A 54 9.38 1.79 -0.53
C SER A 54 8.55 1.91 -1.81
N SER A 55 8.89 1.16 -2.87
CA SER A 55 8.12 1.13 -4.11
C SER A 55 6.69 0.60 -3.90
N SER A 56 6.53 -0.44 -3.07
CA SER A 56 5.22 -0.97 -2.64
C SER A 56 4.39 0.10 -1.90
N THR A 57 5.04 0.93 -1.09
CA THR A 57 4.38 2.07 -0.43
C THR A 57 3.88 3.12 -1.43
N HIS A 58 4.61 3.39 -2.52
CA HIS A 58 4.13 4.31 -3.58
C HIS A 58 2.92 3.75 -4.35
N ILE A 59 2.91 2.45 -4.63
CA ILE A 59 1.78 1.76 -5.28
C ILE A 59 0.54 1.81 -4.38
N THR A 60 0.69 1.50 -3.09
CA THR A 60 -0.43 1.53 -2.14
C THR A 60 -0.96 2.95 -1.89
N ASN A 61 -0.10 3.97 -1.91
CA ASN A 61 -0.55 5.37 -1.92
C ASN A 61 -1.36 5.71 -3.16
N SER A 62 -0.90 5.32 -4.34
CA SER A 62 -1.60 5.56 -5.61
C SER A 62 -2.97 4.86 -5.64
N LEU A 63 -3.04 3.62 -5.14
CA LEU A 63 -4.32 2.91 -4.96
C LEU A 63 -5.24 3.66 -3.98
N MET A 64 -4.70 4.18 -2.88
CA MET A 64 -5.50 4.93 -1.90
C MET A 64 -6.09 6.20 -2.50
N GLU A 65 -5.33 6.92 -3.32
CA GLU A 65 -5.83 8.11 -4.01
C GLU A 65 -6.87 7.75 -5.09
N ALA A 66 -6.66 6.68 -5.86
CA ALA A 66 -7.66 6.18 -6.80
C ALA A 66 -8.97 5.79 -6.10
N VAL A 67 -8.86 5.12 -4.94
CA VAL A 67 -10.01 4.76 -4.09
C VAL A 67 -10.75 6.00 -3.58
N LYS A 68 -10.03 7.02 -3.11
CA LYS A 68 -10.62 8.28 -2.66
C LYS A 68 -11.34 9.00 -3.80
N GLN A 69 -10.77 9.02 -5.01
CA GLN A 69 -11.41 9.61 -6.19
C GLN A 69 -12.71 8.88 -6.54
N ILE A 70 -12.71 7.54 -6.54
CA ILE A 70 -13.91 6.72 -6.78
C ILE A 70 -14.99 7.00 -5.73
N LEU A 71 -14.62 7.18 -4.45
CA LEU A 71 -15.56 7.56 -3.40
C LEU A 71 -16.06 9.00 -3.51
N GLY A 72 -15.21 9.92 -3.94
CA GLY A 72 -15.51 11.35 -4.11
C GLY A 72 -16.43 11.63 -5.29
N GLN A 73 -16.40 10.81 -6.35
CA GLN A 73 -17.31 10.92 -7.50
C GLN A 73 -18.74 10.46 -7.21
N LYS A 74 -19.04 9.94 -6.01
CA LYS A 74 -20.38 9.46 -5.63
C LYS A 74 -21.37 10.58 -5.20
N LYS A 75 -21.05 11.85 -5.48
CA LYS A 75 -21.79 13.04 -5.01
C LYS A 75 -22.48 13.88 -6.10
N GLU A 76 -22.54 13.42 -7.35
CA GLU A 76 -23.36 14.05 -8.41
C GLU A 76 -24.50 13.14 -8.87
#